data_AF-A0A9E2EBB5-F1
#
_entry.id   AF-A0A9E2EBB5-F1
#
_cell.length_a   1.000
_cell.length_b   1.000
_cell.length_c   1.000
_cell.angle_alpha   90.00
_cell.angle_beta   90.00
_cell.angle_gamma   90.00
#
_symmetry.space_group_name_H-M   'P 1'
#
loop_
_entity.id
_entity.type
_entity.pdbx_description
1 polymer ?
#
loop_
_entity_poly.entity_id
_entity_poly.type
_entity_poly.pdbx_seq_one_letter_code
_entity_poly.pdbx_strand_id
1 'polypeptide(L)'
;MFTADEKAAIKWAEVLTEKTYRENPQAMPELKKHFNEAQIVEISMVSGFFNFWNRFADGLQIDIEDDPVMNLFAKSTSVDKDEYVDFMRDCWWNEK
;
A
#
# COMPACT_ATOMS: atom_id res chain seq x y z
N MET A 1 8.67 5.54 16.60
CA MET A 1 8.05 4.20 16.67
C MET A 1 6.60 4.41 17.04
N PHE A 2 5.64 3.78 16.35
CA PHE A 2 4.20 4.05 16.55
C PHE A 2 3.72 3.65 17.95
N THR A 3 2.80 4.44 18.50
CA THR A 3 2.11 4.18 19.77
C THR A 3 1.10 3.04 19.62
N ALA A 4 0.51 2.58 20.72
CA ALA A 4 -0.42 1.45 20.71
C ALA A 4 -1.74 1.77 19.97
N ASP A 5 -2.25 2.98 20.19
CA ASP A 5 -3.42 3.54 19.51
C ASP A 5 -3.17 3.73 18.01
N GLU A 6 -2.01 4.27 17.60
CA GLU A 6 -1.63 4.38 16.19
C GLU A 6 -1.56 3.01 15.51
N LYS A 7 -0.98 2.00 16.17
CA LYS A 7 -0.93 0.62 15.66
C LYS A 7 -2.32 0.02 15.50
N ALA A 8 -3.23 0.27 16.44
CA ALA A 8 -4.61 -0.21 16.35
C ALA A 8 -5.36 0.44 15.17
N ALA A 9 -5.18 1.75 14.97
CA ALA A 9 -5.76 2.47 13.84
C ALA A 9 -5.21 1.98 12.49
N ILE A 10 -3.88 1.82 12.37
CA ILE A 10 -3.23 1.28 11.16
C ILE A 10 -3.73 -0.14 10.87
N LYS A 11 -3.82 -0.99 11.90
CA LYS A 11 -4.30 -2.37 11.73
C LYS A 11 -5.76 -2.40 11.25
N TRP A 12 -6.61 -1.53 11.78
CA TRP A 12 -7.99 -1.41 11.32
C TRP A 12 -8.08 -0.93 9.85
N ALA A 13 -7.27 0.07 9.47
CA ALA A 13 -7.21 0.57 8.11
C ALA A 13 -6.74 -0.51 7.11
N GLU A 14 -5.73 -1.32 7.48
CA GLU A 14 -5.26 -2.48 6.70
C GLU A 14 -6.39 -3.49 6.50
N VAL A 15 -7.07 -3.89 7.58
CA VAL A 15 -8.17 -4.86 7.55
C VAL A 15 -9.35 -4.38 6.69
N LEU A 16 -9.67 -3.09 6.73
CA LEU A 16 -10.69 -2.48 5.88
C LEU A 16 -10.29 -2.48 4.40
N THR A 17 -9.02 -2.21 4.11
CA THR A 17 -8.47 -2.12 2.76
C THR A 17 -8.42 -3.48 2.06
N GLU A 18 -7.94 -4.50 2.78
CA GLU A 18 -7.86 -5.89 2.33
C GLU A 18 -9.21 -6.63 2.41
N LYS A 19 -10.23 -6.00 3.02
CA LYS A 19 -11.56 -6.60 3.25
C LYS A 19 -11.52 -7.88 4.12
N THR A 20 -10.52 -8.00 5.00
CA THR A 20 -10.26 -9.19 5.84
C THR A 20 -10.90 -9.08 7.23
N TYR A 21 -11.93 -8.25 7.41
CA TYR A 21 -12.58 -8.00 8.70
C TYR A 21 -13.23 -9.24 9.33
N ARG A 22 -13.58 -10.25 8.52
CA ARG A 22 -14.08 -11.55 9.01
C ARG A 22 -12.96 -12.45 9.55
N GLU A 23 -11.77 -12.32 8.98
CA GLU A 23 -10.59 -13.10 9.33
C GLU A 23 -9.82 -12.45 10.50
N ASN A 24 -9.99 -11.15 10.70
CA ASN A 24 -9.37 -10.36 11.77
C ASN A 24 -10.42 -9.78 12.74
N PRO A 25 -11.22 -10.61 13.44
CA PRO A 25 -12.29 -10.13 14.32
C PRO A 25 -11.76 -9.34 15.54
N GLN A 26 -10.46 -9.44 15.85
CA GLN A 26 -9.83 -8.72 16.96
C GLN A 26 -9.49 -7.26 16.65
N ALA A 27 -9.48 -6.85 15.38
CA ALA A 27 -9.08 -5.49 15.00
C ALA A 27 -10.02 -4.41 15.57
N MET A 28 -11.34 -4.64 15.53
CA MET A 28 -12.33 -3.71 16.08
C MET A 28 -12.31 -3.64 17.62
N PRO A 29 -12.29 -4.78 18.36
CA PRO A 29 -12.07 -4.76 19.81
C PRO A 29 -10.80 -4.03 20.23
N GLU A 30 -9.68 -4.22 19.51
CA GLU A 30 -8.42 -3.52 19.82
C GLU A 30 -8.56 -2.01 19.62
N LEU A 31 -9.19 -1.58 18.52
CA LEU A 31 -9.44 -0.17 18.24
C LEU A 31 -10.30 0.49 19.34
N LYS A 32 -11.32 -0.22 19.84
CA LYS A 32 -12.20 0.25 20.92
C LYS A 32 -11.49 0.44 22.27
N LYS A 33 -10.28 -0.10 22.46
CA LYS A 33 -9.49 0.18 23.67
C LYS A 33 -8.91 1.59 23.70
N HIS A 34 -8.75 2.20 22.51
CA HIS A 34 -8.04 3.46 22.33
C HIS A 34 -8.93 4.59 21.85
N PHE A 35 -10.01 4.27 21.12
CA PHE A 35 -10.87 5.25 20.48
C PHE A 35 -12.34 5.07 20.87
N ASN A 36 -13.05 6.20 20.97
CA ASN A 36 -14.51 6.17 21.14
C ASN A 36 -15.22 5.87 19.80
N GLU A 37 -16.53 5.64 19.86
CA GLU A 37 -17.30 5.25 18.68
C GLU A 37 -17.27 6.29 17.55
N ALA A 38 -17.33 7.59 17.87
CA ALA A 38 -17.28 8.65 16.87
C ALA A 38 -15.92 8.68 16.15
N GLN A 39 -14.82 8.57 16.91
CA GLN A 39 -13.46 8.48 16.36
C GLN A 39 -13.28 7.24 15.47
N ILE A 40 -13.86 6.11 15.86
CA ILE A 40 -13.82 4.88 15.05
C ILE A 40 -14.56 5.08 13.71
N VAL A 41 -15.70 5.77 13.73
CA VAL A 41 -16.43 6.12 12.49
C VAL A 41 -15.56 7.01 11.60
N GLU A 42 -14.91 8.03 12.17
CA GLU A 42 -14.01 8.92 11.42
C GLU A 42 -12.82 8.17 10.81
N ILE A 43 -12.12 7.33 11.58
CA ILE A 43 -11.00 6.50 11.10
C ILE A 43 -11.48 5.60 9.94
N SER A 44 -12.65 4.98 10.09
CA SER A 44 -13.23 4.10 9.08
C SER A 44 -13.62 4.86 7.81
N MET A 45 -14.17 6.07 7.96
CA MET A 45 -14.58 6.93 6.86
C MET A 45 -13.36 7.38 6.05
N VAL A 46 -12.31 7.87 6.72
CA VAL A 46 -11.05 8.28 6.06
C VAL A 46 -10.41 7.10 5.34
N SER A 47 -10.32 5.94 5.99
CA SER A 47 -9.79 4.71 5.37
C SER A 47 -10.61 4.31 4.14
N GLY A 48 -11.94 4.37 4.24
CA GLY A 48 -12.86 4.09 3.14
C GLY A 48 -12.75 5.09 1.99
N PHE A 49 -12.59 6.38 2.31
CA PHE A 49 -12.44 7.45 1.32
C PHE A 49 -11.17 7.24 0.49
N PHE A 50 -10.02 6.97 1.11
CA PHE A 50 -8.79 6.68 0.37
C PHE A 50 -8.89 5.38 -0.46
N ASN A 51 -9.56 4.36 0.08
CA ASN A 51 -9.84 3.14 -0.66
C ASN A 51 -10.71 3.37 -1.92
N PHE A 52 -11.67 4.27 -1.84
CA PHE A 52 -12.46 4.70 -2.99
C PHE A 52 -11.62 5.57 -3.94
N TRP A 53 -10.95 6.58 -3.40
CA TRP A 53 -10.22 7.58 -4.16
C TRP A 53 -9.11 6.96 -5.00
N ASN A 54 -8.32 6.04 -4.45
CA ASN A 54 -7.28 5.32 -5.19
C ASN A 54 -7.88 4.61 -6.40
N ARG A 55 -8.98 3.87 -6.22
CA ARG A 55 -9.67 3.16 -7.33
C ARG A 55 -10.30 4.11 -8.34
N PHE A 56 -10.82 5.25 -7.87
CA PHE A 56 -11.42 6.26 -8.71
C PHE A 56 -10.38 6.93 -9.60
N ALA A 57 -9.24 7.34 -9.03
CA ALA A 57 -8.12 7.92 -9.76
C ALA A 57 -7.50 6.90 -10.74
N ASP A 58 -7.22 5.68 -10.28
CA ASP A 58 -6.68 4.59 -11.12
C ASP A 58 -7.63 4.28 -12.29
N GLY A 59 -8.94 4.20 -12.04
CA GLY A 59 -9.94 3.92 -13.05
C GLY A 59 -10.11 5.03 -14.10
N LEU A 60 -9.80 6.27 -13.72
CA LEU A 60 -9.79 7.42 -14.63
C LEU A 60 -8.41 7.68 -15.26
N GLN A 61 -7.41 6.85 -14.95
CA GLN A 61 -6.03 7.02 -15.40
C GLN A 61 -5.51 8.44 -15.09
N ILE A 62 -5.87 8.96 -13.92
CA ILE A 62 -5.37 10.26 -13.47
C ILE A 62 -3.93 10.04 -13.04
N ASP A 63 -3.00 10.54 -13.86
CA ASP A 63 -1.59 10.60 -13.48
C ASP A 63 -1.48 11.50 -12.24
N ILE A 64 -0.74 11.01 -11.24
CA ILE A 64 -0.35 11.84 -10.10
C ILE A 64 0.50 12.96 -10.69
N GLU A 65 0.08 14.22 -10.51
CA GLU A 65 0.83 15.38 -11.00
C GLU A 65 2.32 15.24 -10.63
N ASP A 66 3.19 15.52 -11.60
CA ASP A 66 4.65 15.52 -11.43
C ASP A 66 5.05 16.56 -10.37
N ASP A 67 5.04 16.17 -9.10
CA ASP A 67 5.82 16.87 -8.09
C ASP A 67 7.31 16.72 -8.49
N PRO A 68 8.11 17.80 -8.55
CA PRO A 68 9.53 17.70 -8.91
C PRO A 68 10.32 16.71 -8.04
N VAL A 69 9.78 16.29 -6.88
CA VAL A 69 10.34 15.23 -6.02
C VAL A 69 10.07 13.80 -6.55
N MET A 70 8.99 13.55 -7.29
CA MET A 70 8.68 12.22 -7.87
C MET A 70 9.63 11.83 -9.01
N ASN A 71 10.22 12.82 -9.70
CA ASN A 71 11.28 12.61 -10.68
C ASN A 71 12.59 12.06 -10.07
N LEU A 72 12.78 12.15 -8.74
CA LEU A 72 13.93 11.54 -8.07
C LEU A 72 13.78 10.02 -7.89
N PHE A 73 12.56 9.49 -8.01
CA PHE A 73 12.26 8.06 -7.88
C PHE A 73 11.91 7.38 -9.21
N ALA A 74 11.81 8.14 -10.31
CA ALA A 74 11.35 7.64 -11.60
C ALA A 74 12.47 7.57 -12.66
N LYS A 75 13.23 6.48 -12.58
CA LYS A 75 13.35 5.56 -13.72
C LYS A 75 13.91 4.27 -13.15
N SER A 76 13.05 3.31 -12.84
CA SER A 76 13.52 1.94 -13.00
C SER A 76 13.95 1.86 -14.47
N THR A 77 15.25 1.73 -14.69
CA THR A 77 15.85 1.59 -16.01
C THR A 77 14.98 0.62 -16.80
N SER A 78 14.55 1.02 -18.00
CA SER A 78 13.98 0.09 -18.97
C SER A 78 15.02 -0.98 -19.19
N VAL A 79 14.90 -2.10 -18.48
CA VAL A 79 15.81 -3.23 -18.65
C VAL A 79 15.51 -3.78 -20.02
N ASP A 80 16.46 -3.62 -20.93
CA ASP A 80 16.42 -4.27 -22.22
C ASP A 80 16.45 -5.79 -21.97
N LYS A 81 15.39 -6.48 -22.39
CA LYS A 81 15.23 -7.92 -22.12
C LYS A 81 16.31 -8.73 -22.80
N ASP A 82 16.82 -8.27 -23.95
CA ASP A 82 17.83 -8.98 -24.70
C ASP A 82 19.20 -8.82 -24.00
N GLU A 83 19.49 -7.61 -23.50
CA GLU A 83 20.69 -7.36 -22.68
C GLU A 83 20.67 -8.17 -21.36
N TYR A 84 19.51 -8.31 -20.71
CA TYR A 84 19.36 -9.13 -19.51
C TYR A 84 19.55 -10.63 -19.79
N VAL A 85 19.04 -11.12 -20.92
CA VAL A 85 19.20 -12.53 -21.33
C VAL A 85 20.65 -12.85 -21.68
N ASP A 86 21.35 -11.92 -22.35
CA ASP A 86 22.77 -12.08 -22.66
C ASP A 86 23.63 -12.08 -21.39
N PHE A 87 23.37 -11.18 -20.43
CA PHE A 87 24.02 -11.21 -19.13
C PHE A 87 23.79 -12.52 -18.37
N MET A 88 22.55 -13.02 -18.35
CA MET A 88 22.22 -14.30 -17.72
C MET A 88 22.90 -15.50 -18.39
N ARG A 89 23.25 -15.38 -19.68
CA ARG A 89 23.94 -16.43 -20.44
C ARG A 89 25.45 -16.44 -20.22
N ASP A 90 26.05 -15.27 -20.01
CA ASP A 90 27.48 -15.07 -19.75
C ASP A 90 27.89 -15.44 -18.30
N CYS A 91 26.91 -15.66 -17.41
CA CYS A 91 27.19 -16.02 -16.03
C CYS A 91 27.69 -17.46 -15.84
N TRP A 92 28.65 -17.63 -14.92
CA TRP A 92 29.46 -18.82 -14.64
C TRP A 92 28.74 -20.15 -14.33
N TRP A 93 27.41 -20.16 -14.15
CA TRP A 93 26.61 -21.37 -13.95
C TRP A 93 26.08 -21.98 -15.26
N ASN A 94 26.36 -21.37 -16.42
CA ASN A 94 25.96 -21.86 -17.74
C ASN A 94 27.06 -22.62 -18.50
N GLU A 95 28.27 -22.74 -17.94
CA GLU A 95 29.27 -23.67 -18.45
C GLU A 95 28.95 -25.08 -17.93
N LYS A 96 28.53 -25.96 -18.83
CA LYS A 96 28.53 -27.42 -18.62
C LYS A 96 29.69 -28.03 -19.39
#